data_AF-A0A4Q2YSW4-F1
#
_entry.id   AF-A0A4Q2YSW4-F1
#
_cell.length_a   1.000
_cell.length_b   1.000
_cell.length_c   1.000
_cell.angle_alpha   90.00
_cell.angle_beta   90.00
_cell.angle_gamma   90.00
#
_symmetry.space_group_name_H-M   'P 1'
#
loop_
_entity.id
_entity.type
_entity.pdbx_description
1 polymer ?
#
loop_
_entity_poly.entity_id
_entity_poly.type
_entity_poly.pdbx_seq_one_letter_code
_entity_poly.pdbx_strand_id
1 'polypeptide(L)' 'MPRAADPLAQYNAKRDFALTPEPAGKVAKGAGNRFIVQKHDATRLHYDFRLEVDGVLKSW' A
#
# COMPACT_ATOMS: atom_id res chain seq x y z
N MET A 1 -17.84 -15.85 9.46
CA MET A 1 -16.66 -15.53 8.65
C MET A 1 -15.63 -14.88 9.57
N PRO A 2 -14.41 -15.42 9.73
CA PRO A 2 -13.40 -14.73 10.52
C PRO A 2 -13.14 -13.39 9.85
N ARG A 3 -13.29 -12.30 10.61
CA ARG A 3 -13.02 -10.95 10.14
C ARG A 3 -11.52 -10.90 9.85
N ALA A 4 -11.16 -10.94 8.56
CA ALA A 4 -9.77 -10.92 8.12
C ALA A 4 -9.04 -9.78 8.85
N ALA A 5 -7.86 -10.08 9.39
CA ALA A 5 -7.03 -9.09 10.06
C ALA A 5 -6.88 -7.86 9.14
N ASP A 6 -7.04 -6.66 9.69
CA ASP A 6 -6.95 -5.42 8.91
C ASP A 6 -5.59 -5.38 8.18
N PRO A 7 -5.58 -5.46 6.84
CA PRO A 7 -4.35 -5.56 6.07
C PRO A 7 -3.46 -4.31 6.19
N LEU A 8 -4.03 -3.19 6.64
CA LEU A 8 -3.31 -1.93 6.84
C LEU A 8 -2.93 -1.67 8.30
N ALA A 9 -3.30 -2.54 9.24
CA ALA A 9 -3.03 -2.34 10.67
C ALA A 9 -1.54 -2.15 10.95
N GLN A 10 -0.67 -2.98 10.38
CA GLN A 10 0.77 -2.86 10.59
C GLN A 10 1.36 -1.61 9.94
N TYR A 11 0.83 -1.19 8.79
CA TYR A 11 1.27 0.03 8.10
C TYR A 11 0.91 1.27 8.94
N ASN A 12 -0.35 1.34 9.38
CA ASN A 12 -0.85 2.45 10.19
C ASN A 12 -0.20 2.50 11.58
N ALA A 13 0.09 1.34 12.21
CA ALA A 13 0.76 1.30 13.51
C ALA A 13 2.23 1.79 13.47
N LYS A 14 2.89 1.72 12.31
CA LYS A 14 4.27 2.19 12.13
C LYS A 14 4.36 3.69 11.83
N ARG A 15 3.24 4.39 11.66
CA ARG A 15 3.20 5.78 11.21
C ARG A 15 2.53 6.67 12.25
N ASP A 16 3.20 7.78 12.57
CA ASP A 16 2.58 8.89 13.28
C ASP A 16 2.18 9.97 12.27
N PHE A 17 0.90 10.01 11.92
CA PHE A 17 0.33 10.93 10.94
C PHE A 17 0.24 12.39 11.43
N ALA A 18 0.56 12.66 12.70
CA ALA A 18 0.74 14.03 13.16
C ALA A 18 2.14 14.58 12.82
N LEU A 19 3.10 13.69 12.60
CA LEU A 19 4.50 14.03 12.30
C LEU A 19 4.85 13.89 10.81
N THR A 20 4.13 13.04 10.06
CA THR A 20 4.35 12.83 8.63
C THR A 20 3.26 13.49 7.76
N PRO A 21 3.61 14.08 6.59
CA PRO A 21 2.62 14.54 5.62
C PRO A 21 1.95 13.39 4.84
N GLU A 22 2.37 12.14 5.06
CA GLU A 22 1.74 10.99 4.41
C GLU A 22 0.32 10.73 4.96
N PRO A 23 -0.64 10.36 4.10
CA PRO A 23 -2.00 10.05 4.53
C PRO A 23 -2.10 8.67 5.20
N ALA A 24 -3.09 8.52 6.08
CA ALA A 24 -3.44 7.21 6.64
C ALA A 24 -3.84 6.21 5.55
N GLY A 25 -3.36 4.97 5.68
CA GLY A 25 -3.73 3.89 4.76
C GLY A 25 -5.22 3.59 4.90
N LYS A 26 -5.97 3.72 3.79
CA LYS A 26 -7.39 3.36 3.70
C LYS A 26 -7.60 2.30 2.64
N VAL A 27 -8.37 1.27 2.97
CA VAL A 27 -8.80 0.26 1.98
C VAL A 27 -9.75 0.93 0.99
N ALA A 28 -9.41 0.90 -0.30
CA ALA A 28 -10.25 1.46 -1.34
C ALA A 28 -11.32 0.45 -1.78
N LYS A 29 -12.55 0.91 -2.00
CA LYS A 29 -13.61 0.12 -2.67
C LYS A 29 -13.43 0.23 -4.19
N GLY A 30 -12.41 -0.43 -4.73
CA GLY A 30 -12.18 -0.56 -6.17
C GLY A 30 -12.75 -1.87 -6.72
N ALA A 31 -12.84 -1.98 -8.05
CA ALA A 31 -13.15 -3.25 -8.72
C ALA A 31 -12.05 -4.32 -8.54
N GLY A 32 -10.90 -3.95 -7.96
CA GLY A 32 -9.72 -4.81 -7.85
C GLY A 32 -8.92 -4.88 -9.15
N ASN A 33 -7.84 -5.68 -9.15
CA ASN A 33 -7.04 -6.05 -10.32
C ASN A 33 -6.26 -4.93 -11.02
N ARG A 34 -6.04 -3.78 -10.38
CA ARG A 34 -5.08 -2.80 -10.89
C ARG A 34 -3.67 -3.21 -10.52
N PHE A 35 -2.73 -2.99 -11.44
CA PHE A 35 -1.31 -3.09 -11.17
C PHE A 35 -0.60 -1.82 -11.61
N ILE A 36 0.50 -1.50 -10.94
CA ILE A 36 1.35 -0.34 -11.23
C ILE A 36 2.77 -0.85 -11.35
N VAL A 37 3.46 -0.41 -12.39
CA VAL A 37 4.92 -0.59 -12.53
C VAL A 37 5.53 0.81 -12.51
N GLN A 38 6.26 1.13 -11.46
CA GLN A 38 6.89 2.44 -11.30
C GLN A 38 8.40 2.29 -11.53
N LYS A 39 8.94 3.01 -12.51
CA LYS A 39 10.39 3.16 -12.65
C LYS A 39 10.90 4.01 -11.49
N HIS A 40 11.79 3.45 -10.67
CA HIS A 40 12.35 4.10 -9.51
C HIS A 40 13.86 4.28 -9.68
N ASP A 41 14.26 5.51 -10.01
CA ASP A 41 15.66 5.91 -10.17
C ASP A 41 16.22 6.43 -8.83
N ALA A 42 16.45 5.50 -7.91
CA ALA A 42 17.10 5.77 -6.61
C ALA A 42 18.61 5.53 -6.71
N THR A 43 19.24 5.04 -5.64
CA THR A 43 20.67 4.67 -5.64
C THR A 43 21.02 3.61 -6.69
N ARG A 44 20.07 2.71 -6.97
CA ARG A 44 20.12 1.77 -8.10
C ARG A 44 18.79 1.89 -8.82
N LEU A 45 18.85 1.95 -10.15
CA LEU A 45 17.66 1.92 -10.96
C LEU A 45 16.93 0.58 -10.75
N HIS A 46 15.70 0.65 -10.28
CA HIS A 46 14.83 -0.50 -10.11
C HIS A 46 13.39 -0.15 -10.50
N TYR A 47 12.52 -1.14 -10.48
CA TYR A 47 11.10 -0.97 -10.72
C TYR A 47 10.33 -1.44 -9.50
N ASP A 48 9.48 -0.58 -8.96
CA ASP A 48 8.52 -0.98 -7.93
C ASP A 48 7.30 -1.58 -8.62
N PHE A 49 6.96 -2.82 -8.26
CA PHE A 49 5.76 -3.49 -8.73
C PHE A 49 4.70 -3.44 -7.65
N ARG A 50 3.50 -2.94 -7.99
CA ARG A 50 2.37 -2.90 -7.06
C ARG A 50 1.16 -3.59 -7.63
N LEU A 51 0.52 -4.42 -6.82
CA LEU A 51 -0.69 -5.16 -7.18
C LEU A 51 -1.81 -4.86 -6.18
N GLU A 52 -2.99 -4.51 -6.70
CA GLU A 52 -4.20 -4.33 -5.90
C GLU A 52 -4.79 -5.69 -5.52
N VAL A 53 -4.77 -5.99 -4.22
CA VAL A 53 -5.35 -7.21 -3.63
C VAL A 53 -6.16 -6.78 -2.42
N ASP A 54 -7.43 -7.20 -2.35
CA ASP A 54 -8.36 -6.87 -1.26
C ASP A 54 -8.48 -5.36 -0.96
N GLY A 55 -8.40 -4.52 -1.99
CA GLY A 55 -8.53 -3.06 -1.88
C GLY A 55 -7.28 -2.35 -1.34
N VAL A 56 -6.13 -3.04 -1.28
CA VAL A 56 -4.82 -2.50 -0.89
C VAL A 56 -3.79 -2.77 -1.97
N LEU A 57 -2.86 -1.84 -2.20
CA LEU A 57 -1.71 -2.04 -3.08
C LEU A 57 -0.56 -2.70 -2.31
N LYS A 58 -0.32 -3.98 -2.58
CA LYS A 58 0.90 -4.66 -2.12
C LYS A 58 2.05 -4.26 -3.03
N SER A 59 3.21 -3.96 -2.47
CA SER A 59 4.37 -3.42 -3.18
C SER A 59 5.60 -4.33 -3.02
N TRP A 60 6.38 -4.46 -4.11
CA TRP A 60 7.65 -5.16 -4.18
C TRP A 60 8.69 -4.33 -4.93
#